data_AF-A0A800IPC0-F1
#
_entry.id   AF-A0A800IPC0-F1
#
_cell.length_a   1.000
_cell.length_b   1.000
_cell.length_c   1.000
_cell.angle_alpha   90.00
_cell.angle_beta   90.00
_cell.angle_gamma   90.00
#
_symmetry.space_group_name_H-M   'P 1'
#
loop_
_entity.id
_entity.type
_entity.pdbx_description
1 polymer ?
#
loop_
_entity_poly.entity_id
_entity_poly.type
_entity_poly.pdbx_seq_one_letter_code
_entity_poly.pdbx_strand_id
1 'polypeptide(L)'
;MLRQVTGDEKFYKILSDFYRDSRQQLVTTADFKRVAEDVMKQDMDWFFDQWLRGTGYPVYRSGYTSLKQPDNQFSIECTITQEQDGPIFKAMVPIHFELKDGTTIEKVIWNTTRYHTFKVIVPAEVKQIVVAPGFSVYCEIIS
;
A
#
# COMPACT_ATOMS: atom_id res chain seq x y z
N MET A 1 -2.03 7.38 0.00
CA MET A 1 -1.09 6.81 0.99
C MET A 1 -1.54 7.00 2.44
N LEU A 2 -1.45 8.19 3.06
CA LEU A 2 -1.82 8.34 4.49
C LEU A 2 -3.25 7.87 4.79
N ARG A 3 -4.22 8.27 3.95
CA ARG A 3 -5.62 7.81 4.03
C ARG A 3 -5.78 6.29 4.03
N GLN A 4 -4.95 5.55 3.27
CA GLN A 4 -5.01 4.08 3.27
C GLN A 4 -4.58 3.54 4.63
N VAL A 5 -3.51 4.10 5.20
CA VAL A 5 -2.96 3.69 6.51
C VAL A 5 -3.92 4.02 7.65
N THR A 6 -4.56 5.19 7.61
CA THR A 6 -5.43 5.65 8.70
C THR A 6 -6.87 5.17 8.57
N GLY A 7 -7.29 4.80 7.35
CA GLY A 7 -8.69 4.65 6.99
C GLY A 7 -9.39 5.99 6.83
N ASP A 8 -10.56 5.97 6.19
CA ASP A 8 -11.30 7.17 5.79
C ASP A 8 -11.74 8.03 6.97
N GLU A 9 -12.41 7.43 7.95
CA GLU A 9 -12.97 8.16 9.09
C GLU A 9 -11.89 8.92 9.87
N LYS A 10 -10.80 8.23 10.22
CA LYS A 10 -9.68 8.85 10.94
C LYS A 10 -8.94 9.84 10.05
N PHE A 11 -8.78 9.58 8.75
CA PHE A 11 -8.15 10.53 7.84
C PHE A 11 -8.88 11.88 7.84
N TYR A 12 -10.21 11.87 7.68
CA TYR A 12 -10.99 13.10 7.70
C TYR A 12 -10.99 13.76 9.07
N LYS A 13 -10.97 12.98 10.15
CA LYS A 13 -10.80 13.51 11.51
C LYS A 13 -9.45 14.23 11.68
N ILE A 14 -8.34 13.66 11.20
CA ILE A 14 -7.02 14.29 11.22
C ILE A 14 -7.05 15.63 10.49
N LEU A 15 -7.63 15.67 9.28
CA LEU A 15 -7.74 16.92 8.52
C LEU A 15 -8.58 17.98 9.24
N SER A 16 -9.71 17.57 9.82
CA SER A 16 -10.60 18.47 10.55
C SER A 16 -9.94 19.03 11.82
N ASP A 17 -9.30 18.15 12.62
CA ASP A 17 -8.63 18.55 13.86
C ASP A 17 -7.42 19.44 13.54
N PHE A 18 -6.61 19.07 12.54
CA PHE A 18 -5.48 19.89 12.11
C PHE A 18 -5.94 21.26 11.66
N TYR A 19 -6.94 21.35 10.78
CA TYR A 19 -7.45 22.64 10.29
C TYR A 19 -7.99 23.53 11.42
N ARG A 20 -8.70 22.95 12.40
CA ARG A 20 -9.19 23.69 13.57
C ARG A 20 -8.04 24.28 14.38
N ASP A 21 -7.02 23.47 14.65
CA ASP A 21 -5.90 23.82 15.51
C ASP A 21 -4.90 24.75 14.79
N SER A 22 -4.88 24.74 13.46
CA SER A 22 -4.03 25.56 12.59
C SER A 22 -4.52 27.00 12.36
N ARG A 23 -5.73 27.35 12.84
CA ARG A 23 -6.34 28.65 12.48
C ARG A 23 -5.46 29.81 12.92
N GLN A 24 -5.06 30.63 11.95
CA GLN A 24 -4.28 31.87 12.13
C GLN A 24 -2.84 31.67 12.61
N GLN A 25 -2.25 30.50 12.39
CA GLN A 25 -0.89 30.18 12.80
C GLN A 25 -0.03 29.69 11.64
N LEU A 26 1.28 29.92 11.73
CA LEU A 26 2.27 29.21 10.90
C LEU A 26 2.36 27.78 11.42
N VAL A 27 2.04 26.81 10.56
CA VAL A 27 2.03 25.39 10.92
C VAL A 27 3.14 24.64 10.18
N THR A 28 3.63 23.59 10.83
CA THR A 28 4.69 22.73 10.29
C THR A 28 4.19 21.33 9.97
N THR A 29 5.00 20.55 9.26
CA THR A 29 4.76 19.12 9.06
C THR A 29 4.83 18.33 10.37
N ALA A 30 5.58 18.82 11.37
CA ALA A 30 5.62 18.24 12.70
C ALA A 30 4.28 18.42 13.45
N ASP A 31 3.61 19.57 13.27
CA ASP A 31 2.27 19.79 13.83
C ASP A 31 1.24 18.84 13.21
N PHE A 32 1.30 18.65 11.89
CA PHE A 32 0.43 17.71 11.20
C PHE A 32 0.66 16.27 11.68
N LYS A 33 1.94 15.85 11.83
CA LYS A 33 2.30 14.55 12.40
C LYS A 33 1.67 14.38 13.78
N ARG A 34 1.82 15.36 14.68
CA ARG A 34 1.29 15.30 16.05
C ARG A 34 -0.22 15.07 16.06
N VAL A 35 -0.98 15.83 15.26
CA VAL A 35 -2.44 15.62 15.13
C VAL A 35 -2.76 14.23 14.60
N ALA A 36 -1.99 13.73 13.61
CA ALA A 36 -2.18 12.39 13.07
C ALA A 36 -1.97 11.30 14.14
N GLU A 37 -0.91 11.39 14.93
CA GLU A 37 -0.62 10.48 16.05
C GLU A 37 -1.68 10.56 17.15
N ASP A 38 -2.15 11.77 17.46
CA ASP A 38 -3.20 12.00 18.46
C ASP A 38 -4.53 11.36 18.05
N VAL A 39 -4.89 11.39 16.77
CA VAL A 39 -6.10 10.72 16.25
C VAL A 39 -5.89 9.21 16.15
N MET A 40 -4.71 8.77 15.70
CA MET A 40 -4.41 7.36 15.48
C MET A 40 -4.11 6.58 16.76
N LYS A 41 -3.74 7.28 17.85
CA LYS A 41 -3.31 6.70 19.13
C LYS A 41 -2.12 5.75 19.00
N GLN A 42 -1.24 6.04 18.06
CA GLN A 42 -0.01 5.28 17.81
C GLN A 42 1.05 6.19 17.23
N ASP A 43 2.31 5.78 17.37
CA ASP A 43 3.44 6.41 16.70
C ASP A 43 3.32 6.27 15.18
N MET A 44 3.53 7.37 14.48
CA MET A 44 3.50 7.45 13.02
C MET A 44 4.84 7.90 12.44
N ASP A 45 5.93 7.88 13.22
CA ASP A 45 7.24 8.33 12.73
C ASP A 45 7.66 7.57 11.50
N TRP A 46 7.47 6.25 11.49
CA TRP A 46 7.77 5.42 10.32
C TRP A 46 7.13 5.95 9.02
N PHE A 47 5.93 6.53 9.07
CA PHE A 47 5.24 7.02 7.87
C PHE A 47 5.88 8.33 7.42
N PHE A 48 6.03 9.28 8.33
CA PHE A 48 6.54 10.61 7.99
C PHE A 48 8.04 10.59 7.70
N ASP A 49 8.83 9.75 8.40
CA ASP A 49 10.23 9.52 8.11
C ASP A 49 10.41 8.92 6.72
N GLN A 50 9.60 7.95 6.34
CA GLN A 50 9.76 7.26 5.07
C GLN A 50 9.23 8.06 3.88
N TRP A 51 8.01 8.62 4.00
CA TRP A 51 7.28 9.18 2.86
C TRP A 51 7.41 10.68 2.72
N LEU A 52 7.84 11.39 3.77
CA LEU A 52 7.93 12.84 3.75
C LEU A 52 9.36 13.35 3.94
N ARG A 53 10.12 12.77 4.87
CA ARG A 53 11.50 13.17 5.17
C ARG A 53 12.56 12.33 4.45
N GLY A 54 12.21 11.09 4.13
CA GLY A 54 13.09 10.08 3.58
C GLY A 54 13.41 10.33 2.12
N THR A 55 14.49 9.71 1.66
CA THR A 55 14.88 9.72 0.25
C THR A 55 14.63 8.36 -0.39
N GLY A 56 14.41 8.35 -1.69
CA GLY A 56 14.12 7.15 -2.47
C GLY A 56 12.64 6.74 -2.43
N TYR A 57 12.39 5.54 -2.94
CA TYR A 57 11.06 4.95 -3.10
C TYR A 57 11.19 3.43 -3.23
N PRO A 58 10.14 2.65 -2.94
CA PRO A 58 10.18 1.22 -3.18
C PRO A 58 10.17 0.94 -4.69
N VAL A 59 10.99 -0.02 -5.09
CA VAL A 59 11.00 -0.58 -6.45
C VAL A 59 10.43 -1.99 -6.34
N TYR A 60 9.24 -2.21 -6.90
CA TYR A 60 8.53 -3.47 -6.80
C TYR A 60 8.72 -4.34 -8.04
N ARG A 61 9.13 -5.61 -7.80
CA ARG A 61 8.98 -6.71 -8.75
C ARG A 61 7.90 -7.66 -8.25
N SER A 62 7.03 -8.12 -9.15
CA SER A 62 6.04 -9.15 -8.84
C SER A 62 6.29 -10.42 -9.66
N GLY A 63 6.10 -11.57 -9.02
CA GLY A 63 6.02 -12.87 -9.68
C GLY A 63 4.84 -13.67 -9.14
N TYR A 64 4.32 -14.61 -9.93
CA TYR A 64 3.28 -15.51 -9.47
C TYR A 64 3.37 -16.90 -10.10
N THR A 65 2.85 -17.88 -9.39
CA THR A 65 2.51 -19.20 -9.94
C THR A 65 1.01 -19.43 -9.83
N SER A 66 0.45 -20.17 -10.77
CA SER A 66 -0.99 -20.48 -10.83
C SER A 66 -1.19 -21.99 -10.85
N LEU A 67 -2.04 -22.49 -9.95
CA LEU A 67 -2.43 -23.89 -9.88
C LEU A 67 -3.94 -24.00 -10.01
N LYS A 68 -4.41 -24.66 -11.07
CA LYS A 68 -5.83 -24.98 -11.26
C LYS A 68 -6.29 -25.98 -10.19
N GLN A 69 -7.41 -25.67 -9.55
CA GLN A 69 -8.04 -26.48 -8.49
C GLN A 69 -9.17 -27.36 -9.06
N PRO A 70 -9.57 -28.44 -8.33
CA PRO A 70 -10.61 -29.36 -8.79
C PRO A 70 -11.99 -28.73 -9.03
N ASP A 71 -12.30 -27.64 -8.32
CA ASP A 71 -13.54 -26.85 -8.41
C ASP A 71 -13.52 -25.81 -9.54
N ASN A 72 -12.54 -25.91 -10.45
CA ASN A 72 -12.31 -24.99 -11.56
C ASN A 72 -11.92 -23.56 -11.13
N GLN A 73 -11.52 -23.36 -9.87
CA GLN A 73 -10.84 -22.15 -9.40
C GLN A 73 -9.34 -22.24 -9.63
N PHE A 74 -8.62 -21.14 -9.41
CA PHE A 74 -7.16 -21.08 -9.52
C PHE A 74 -6.57 -20.56 -8.22
N SER A 75 -5.64 -21.31 -7.63
CA SER A 75 -4.83 -20.88 -6.50
C SER A 75 -3.60 -20.15 -7.04
N ILE A 76 -3.49 -18.87 -6.72
CA ILE A 76 -2.37 -18.02 -7.12
C ILE A 76 -1.46 -17.82 -5.92
N GLU A 77 -0.21 -18.24 -6.04
CA GLU A 77 0.85 -17.88 -5.09
C GLU A 77 1.65 -16.72 -5.69
N CYS A 78 1.52 -15.55 -5.09
CA CYS A 78 2.14 -14.32 -5.57
C CYS A 78 3.27 -13.91 -4.61
N THR A 79 4.39 -13.48 -5.18
CA THR A 79 5.53 -12.91 -4.47
C THR A 79 5.75 -11.49 -4.95
N ILE A 80 5.83 -10.56 -4.00
CA ILE A 80 6.20 -9.16 -4.20
C ILE A 80 7.57 -8.94 -3.55
N THR A 81 8.50 -8.40 -4.33
CA THR A 81 9.88 -8.11 -3.91
C THR A 81 10.16 -6.62 -3.99
N GLN A 82 10.81 -6.07 -2.95
CA GLN A 82 11.43 -4.74 -2.97
C GLN A 82 12.89 -4.84 -3.43
N GLU A 83 13.21 -4.29 -4.60
CA GLU A 83 14.54 -4.39 -5.23
C GLU A 83 15.42 -3.15 -5.07
N GLN A 84 14.92 -2.07 -4.47
CA GLN A 84 15.74 -0.87 -4.27
C GLN A 84 16.94 -1.12 -3.32
N ASP A 85 18.03 -0.44 -3.64
CA ASP A 85 19.19 -0.27 -2.76
C ASP A 85 18.84 0.77 -1.68
N GLY A 86 18.42 0.29 -0.51
CA GLY A 86 17.97 1.15 0.57
C GLY A 86 17.12 0.43 1.61
N PRO A 87 16.49 1.18 2.54
CA PRO A 87 15.61 0.60 3.54
C PRO A 87 14.37 -0.02 2.90
N ILE A 88 13.76 -0.94 3.63
CA ILE A 88 12.47 -1.53 3.27
C ILE A 88 11.38 -0.50 3.56
N PHE A 89 10.56 -0.20 2.56
CA PHE A 89 9.42 0.69 2.72
C PHE A 89 8.22 -0.07 3.27
N LYS A 90 7.53 0.50 4.26
CA LYS A 90 6.23 0.03 4.74
C LYS A 90 5.11 0.67 3.92
N ALA A 91 4.29 -0.14 3.26
CA ALA A 91 3.20 0.35 2.41
C ALA A 91 2.00 -0.61 2.40
N MET A 92 0.79 -0.04 2.30
CA MET A 92 -0.39 -0.78 1.82
C MET A 92 -0.33 -0.77 0.30
N VAL A 93 -0.07 -1.93 -0.31
CA VAL A 93 0.09 -2.06 -1.76
C VAL A 93 -1.11 -2.82 -2.31
N PRO A 94 -2.00 -2.15 -3.09
CA PRO A 94 -3.05 -2.83 -3.81
C PRO A 94 -2.45 -3.64 -4.96
N ILE A 95 -2.89 -4.89 -5.10
CA ILE A 95 -2.53 -5.82 -6.16
C ILE A 95 -3.80 -6.18 -6.91
N HIS A 96 -3.87 -5.85 -8.20
CA HIS A 96 -4.98 -6.24 -9.07
C HIS A 96 -4.62 -7.51 -9.83
N PHE A 97 -5.47 -8.52 -9.70
CA PHE A 97 -5.47 -9.72 -10.52
C PHE A 97 -6.50 -9.51 -11.63
N GLU A 98 -6.02 -9.16 -12.82
CA GLU A 98 -6.89 -9.10 -14.00
C GLU A 98 -7.02 -10.50 -14.58
N LEU A 99 -8.25 -10.99 -14.67
CA LEU A 99 -8.56 -12.33 -15.14
C LEU A 99 -8.90 -12.33 -16.64
N LYS A 100 -8.78 -13.48 -17.28
CA LYS A 100 -9.09 -13.63 -18.71
C LYS A 100 -10.57 -13.40 -19.06
N ASP A 101 -11.47 -13.54 -18.10
CA ASP A 101 -12.90 -13.27 -18.28
C ASP A 101 -13.28 -11.79 -18.15
N GLY A 102 -12.30 -10.91 -17.87
CA GLY A 102 -12.48 -9.48 -17.68
C GLY A 102 -12.73 -9.07 -16.22
N THR A 103 -12.89 -10.03 -15.30
CA THR A 103 -13.01 -9.74 -13.86
C THR A 103 -11.67 -9.23 -13.31
N THR A 104 -11.72 -8.25 -12.42
CA THR A 104 -10.56 -7.78 -11.66
C THR A 104 -10.78 -8.03 -10.18
N ILE A 105 -9.82 -8.71 -9.54
CA ILE A 105 -9.84 -8.95 -8.10
C ILE A 105 -8.74 -8.11 -7.47
N GLU A 106 -9.08 -7.33 -6.43
CA GLU A 106 -8.13 -6.56 -5.66
C GLU A 106 -7.74 -7.28 -4.36
N LYS A 107 -6.44 -7.33 -4.08
CA LYS A 107 -5.90 -7.69 -2.77
C LYS A 107 -4.95 -6.58 -2.31
N VAL A 108 -5.25 -5.95 -1.18
CA VAL A 108 -4.31 -5.03 -0.54
C VAL A 108 -3.41 -5.83 0.39
N ILE A 109 -2.09 -5.70 0.21
CA ILE A 109 -1.08 -6.28 1.11
C ILE A 109 -0.48 -5.18 1.98
N TRP A 110 -0.19 -5.51 3.24
CA TRP A 110 0.66 -4.69 4.09
C TRP A 110 2.10 -5.18 3.94
N ASN A 111 2.86 -4.53 3.06
CA ASN A 111 4.22 -4.93 2.76
C ASN A 111 5.19 -4.22 3.71
N THR A 112 5.87 -5.01 4.55
CA THR A 112 6.86 -4.55 5.54
C THR A 112 8.18 -5.31 5.42
N THR A 113 8.32 -6.15 4.39
CA THR A 113 9.46 -7.05 4.18
C THR A 113 9.96 -6.95 2.75
N ARG A 114 11.23 -7.29 2.54
CA ARG A 114 11.84 -7.31 1.20
C ARG A 114 11.17 -8.33 0.29
N TYR A 115 10.81 -9.48 0.83
CA TYR A 115 10.09 -10.54 0.14
C TYR A 115 8.77 -10.77 0.86
N HIS A 116 7.65 -10.70 0.14
CA HIS A 116 6.32 -10.91 0.68
C HIS A 116 5.55 -11.87 -0.23
N THR A 117 5.25 -13.05 0.29
CA THR A 117 4.47 -14.06 -0.43
C THR A 117 3.09 -14.21 0.18
N PHE A 118 2.08 -14.30 -0.67
CA PHE A 118 0.70 -14.50 -0.25
C PHE A 118 -0.07 -15.33 -1.28
N LYS A 119 -1.21 -15.88 -0.85
CA LYS A 119 -2.10 -16.68 -1.71
C LYS A 119 -3.45 -16.01 -1.88
N VAL A 120 -3.99 -16.13 -3.09
CA VAL A 120 -5.35 -15.70 -3.45
C VAL A 120 -5.98 -16.80 -4.30
N ILE A 121 -7.26 -17.08 -4.06
CA ILE A 121 -8.06 -17.94 -4.93
C ILE A 121 -8.88 -17.04 -5.85
N VAL A 122 -8.83 -17.33 -7.15
CA VAL A 122 -9.54 -16.58 -8.18
C VAL A 122 -10.41 -17.53 -9.03
N PRO A 123 -11.58 -17.07 -9.53
CA PRO A 123 -12.53 -17.92 -10.24
C PRO A 123 -12.14 -18.22 -11.69
N ALA A 124 -11.17 -17.47 -12.25
CA ALA A 124 -10.73 -17.61 -13.64
C ALA A 124 -9.21 -17.42 -13.75
N GLU A 125 -8.63 -17.82 -14.88
CA GLU A 125 -7.20 -17.74 -15.10
C GLU A 125 -6.71 -16.28 -15.08
N VAL A 126 -5.60 -16.02 -14.39
CA VAL A 126 -4.96 -14.69 -14.33
C VAL A 126 -4.35 -14.36 -15.68
N LYS A 127 -4.76 -13.22 -16.25
CA LYS A 127 -4.17 -12.62 -17.44
C LYS A 127 -2.90 -11.86 -17.08
N GLN A 128 -2.97 -11.01 -16.04
CA GLN A 128 -1.83 -10.26 -15.53
C GLN A 128 -2.06 -9.83 -14.08
N ILE A 129 -0.95 -9.48 -13.41
CA ILE A 129 -0.96 -8.85 -12.09
C ILE A 129 -0.48 -7.41 -12.25
N VAL A 130 -1.25 -6.46 -11.72
CA VAL A 130 -0.90 -5.04 -11.70
C VAL A 130 -0.65 -4.62 -10.26
N VAL A 131 0.58 -4.19 -9.98
CA VAL A 131 0.99 -3.69 -8.66
C VAL A 131 0.68 -2.20 -8.57
N ALA A 132 0.19 -1.73 -7.42
CA ALA A 132 -0.09 -0.32 -7.14
C ALA A 132 -0.84 0.43 -8.26
N PRO A 133 -1.98 -0.11 -8.75
CA PRO A 133 -2.75 0.49 -9.84
C PRO A 133 -3.14 1.94 -9.51
N GLY A 134 -3.18 2.78 -10.53
CA GLY A 134 -3.53 4.20 -10.42
C GLY A 134 -2.56 5.05 -9.61
N PHE A 135 -1.30 4.63 -9.48
CA PHE A 135 -0.29 5.30 -8.63
C PHE A 135 -0.74 5.42 -7.16
N SER A 136 -1.46 4.42 -6.67
CA SER A 136 -2.02 4.37 -5.31
C SER A 136 -0.92 4.38 -4.22
N VAL A 137 0.29 3.99 -4.59
CA VAL A 137 1.52 4.07 -3.80
C VAL A 137 2.59 4.77 -4.64
N TYR A 138 3.39 5.64 -4.05
CA TYR A 138 4.57 6.20 -4.71
C TYR A 138 5.65 5.14 -4.78
N CYS A 139 5.80 4.50 -5.95
CA CYS A 139 6.73 3.41 -6.19
C CYS A 139 7.12 3.32 -7.66
N GLU A 140 8.22 2.62 -7.94
CA GLU A 140 8.56 2.14 -9.27
C GLU A 140 8.17 0.66 -9.41
N ILE A 141 7.74 0.25 -10.60
CA ILE A 141 7.37 -1.14 -10.88
C ILE A 141 8.27 -1.62 -12.01
N ILE A 142 9.00 -2.69 -11.76
CA ILE A 142 9.91 -3.31 -12.72
C ILE A 142 9.34 -4.64 -13.20
N SER A 143 9.33 -4.81 -14.52
CA SER A 143 8.93 -6.04 -15.21
C SER A 143 9.98 -7.13 -15.08
#